data_AF-A0A4U8S224-F1
#
_entry.id   AF-A0A4U8S224-F1
#
_cell.length_a   1.000
_cell.length_b   1.000
_cell.length_c   1.000
_cell.angle_alpha   90.00
_cell.angle_beta   90.00
_cell.angle_gamma   90.00
#
_symmetry.space_group_name_H-M   'P 1'
#
loop_
_entity.id
_entity.type
_entity.pdbx_description
1 polymer ?
#
loop_
_entity_poly.entity_id
_entity_poly.type
_entity_poly.pdbx_seq_one_letter_code
_entity_poly.pdbx_strand_id
1 'polypeptide(L)'
;MENKNKELIKKLRDNAELAWSAYGYYDFFTEPFYHMYLLDDNKQAHYIKDIADIMNISYCDVYVADLIFPNREGIKVGTLKGDMTPTQAQRFFEKYDLLDYYPKFDYKHNKQKQGFHACLFQNRESKQYTLAIRGSYDNRDYVKADALNLLIKEQVPRAYYEDMLRFYNQCKAKYPAIIESKSLNIVGHSLGSALAQMLTL
;
A
#
# COMPACT_ATOMS: atom_id res chain seq x y z
N MET A 1 -18.30 -7.24 30.18
CA MET A 1 -17.98 -8.04 28.97
C MET A 1 -18.28 -7.30 27.68
N GLU A 2 -19.38 -6.55 27.59
CA GLU A 2 -19.80 -5.85 26.35
C GLU A 2 -18.77 -4.83 25.79
N ASN A 3 -18.09 -4.07 26.65
CA ASN A 3 -17.08 -3.08 26.21
C ASN A 3 -15.82 -3.72 25.59
N LYS A 4 -15.39 -4.88 26.10
CA LYS A 4 -14.19 -5.58 25.62
C LYS A 4 -14.38 -6.09 24.19
N ASN A 5 -15.59 -6.53 23.85
CA ASN A 5 -15.93 -6.97 22.50
C ASN A 5 -15.96 -5.80 21.51
N LYS A 6 -16.51 -4.65 21.91
CA LYS A 6 -16.54 -3.43 21.08
C LYS A 6 -15.12 -2.94 20.75
N GLU A 7 -14.23 -2.95 21.74
CA GLU A 7 -12.81 -2.61 21.54
C GLU A 7 -12.09 -3.58 20.60
N LEU A 8 -12.32 -4.89 20.77
CA LEU A 8 -11.74 -5.91 19.91
C LEU A 8 -12.21 -5.76 18.46
N ILE A 9 -13.51 -5.56 18.23
CA ILE A 9 -14.09 -5.33 16.90
C ILE A 9 -13.47 -4.09 16.25
N LYS A 10 -13.34 -3.00 17.02
CA LYS A 10 -12.69 -1.76 16.53
C LYS A 10 -11.24 -2.03 16.12
N LYS A 11 -10.49 -2.77 16.93
CA LYS A 11 -9.09 -3.12 16.62
C LYS A 11 -8.98 -4.01 15.37
N LEU A 12 -9.85 -5.00 15.21
CA LEU A 12 -9.88 -5.87 14.03
C LEU A 12 -10.18 -5.06 12.76
N ARG A 13 -11.18 -4.18 12.82
CA ARG A 13 -11.53 -3.29 11.71
C ARG A 13 -10.36 -2.36 11.35
N ASP A 14 -9.78 -1.69 12.34
CA ASP A 14 -8.68 -0.75 12.11
C ASP A 14 -7.45 -1.47 11.52
N ASN A 15 -7.14 -2.69 11.97
CA ASN A 15 -6.07 -3.50 11.40
C ASN A 15 -6.38 -3.97 9.97
N ALA A 16 -7.64 -4.29 9.67
CA ALA A 16 -8.06 -4.64 8.31
C ALA A 16 -7.92 -3.46 7.36
N GLU A 17 -8.33 -2.25 7.78
CA GLU A 17 -8.15 -1.02 6.99
C GLU A 17 -6.67 -0.70 6.76
N LEU A 18 -5.80 -0.90 7.76
CA LEU A 18 -4.34 -0.75 7.61
C LEU A 18 -3.75 -1.76 6.62
N ALA A 19 -4.15 -3.04 6.68
CA ALA A 19 -3.70 -4.03 5.71
C ALA A 19 -4.21 -3.71 4.29
N TRP A 20 -5.42 -3.15 4.20
CA TRP A 20 -6.05 -2.74 2.96
C TRP A 20 -5.36 -1.53 2.33
N SER A 21 -4.97 -0.51 3.12
CA SER A 21 -4.26 0.66 2.60
C SER A 21 -2.91 0.33 1.97
N ALA A 22 -2.27 -0.80 2.33
CA ALA A 22 -1.05 -1.27 1.66
C ALA A 22 -1.22 -1.61 0.16
N TYR A 23 -2.46 -1.62 -0.35
CA TYR A 23 -2.74 -1.74 -1.78
C TYR A 23 -2.53 -0.43 -2.57
N GLY A 24 -2.38 0.71 -1.91
CA GLY A 24 -2.19 2.02 -2.55
C GLY A 24 -0.85 2.17 -3.24
N TYR A 25 -0.89 2.72 -4.46
CA TYR A 25 0.29 3.10 -5.23
C TYR A 25 0.72 4.54 -4.87
N TYR A 26 1.32 4.70 -3.68
CA TYR A 26 1.60 6.02 -3.09
C TYR A 26 2.77 6.80 -3.70
N ASP A 27 3.59 6.14 -4.50
CA ASP A 27 4.63 6.75 -5.34
C ASP A 27 4.06 7.85 -6.22
N PHE A 28 2.88 7.61 -6.78
CA PHE A 28 2.12 8.57 -7.57
C PHE A 28 1.86 9.91 -6.86
N PHE A 29 1.76 9.92 -5.54
CA PHE A 29 1.55 11.17 -4.79
C PHE A 29 2.85 11.74 -4.18
N THR A 30 3.76 10.87 -3.74
CA THR A 30 4.85 11.26 -2.83
C THR A 30 6.17 11.57 -3.52
N GLU A 31 6.35 11.09 -4.74
CA GLU A 31 7.54 11.34 -5.53
C GLU A 31 7.32 12.57 -6.45
N PRO A 32 8.37 13.29 -6.87
CA PRO A 32 8.24 14.54 -7.63
C PRO A 32 7.80 14.29 -9.08
N PHE A 33 6.56 13.85 -9.25
CA PHE A 33 5.85 13.84 -10.52
C PHE A 33 5.20 15.21 -10.69
N TYR A 34 5.87 16.10 -11.40
CA TYR A 34 5.40 17.48 -11.56
C TYR A 34 4.05 17.59 -12.28
N HIS A 35 3.60 16.55 -12.98
CA HIS A 35 2.48 16.64 -13.92
C HIS A 35 1.73 15.33 -14.06
N MET A 36 1.39 14.71 -12.93
CA MET A 36 0.58 13.51 -12.94
C MET A 36 -0.90 13.85 -13.03
N TYR A 37 -1.52 13.39 -14.12
CA TYR A 37 -2.94 13.57 -14.33
C TYR A 37 -3.64 12.22 -14.41
N LEU A 38 -4.78 12.20 -13.75
CA LEU A 38 -5.86 11.25 -13.88
C LEU A 38 -6.56 11.53 -15.19
N LEU A 39 -6.39 10.66 -16.18
CA LEU A 39 -7.12 10.73 -17.44
C LEU A 39 -8.38 9.87 -17.33
N ASP A 40 -9.55 10.51 -17.36
CA ASP A 40 -10.82 9.80 -17.53
C ASP A 40 -10.98 9.28 -18.97
N ASP A 41 -12.05 8.53 -19.25
CA ASP A 41 -12.34 8.02 -20.60
C ASP A 41 -12.49 9.16 -21.65
N ASN A 42 -12.77 10.38 -21.20
CA ASN A 42 -12.86 11.58 -22.02
C ASN A 42 -11.51 12.32 -22.16
N LYS A 43 -10.41 11.77 -21.62
CA LYS A 43 -9.08 12.37 -21.57
C LYS A 43 -9.04 13.71 -20.82
N GLN A 44 -10.00 13.98 -19.94
CA GLN A 44 -9.92 15.09 -19.01
C GLN A 44 -8.89 14.77 -17.93
N ALA A 45 -8.03 15.74 -17.67
CA ALA A 45 -6.87 15.60 -16.81
C ALA A 45 -7.22 16.12 -15.40
N HIS A 46 -7.33 15.25 -14.41
CA HIS A 46 -7.50 15.64 -13.00
C HIS A 46 -6.17 15.52 -12.25
N TYR A 47 -5.87 16.48 -11.37
CA TYR A 47 -4.68 16.41 -10.54
C TYR A 47 -4.97 15.59 -9.28
N ILE A 48 -4.03 14.71 -8.88
CA ILE A 48 -4.07 14.04 -7.57
C ILE A 48 -3.76 15.09 -6.50
N LYS A 49 -4.77 15.55 -5.76
CA LYS A 49 -4.63 16.68 -4.83
C LYS A 49 -4.21 16.22 -3.44
N ASP A 50 -4.65 15.03 -3.05
CA ASP A 50 -4.45 14.47 -1.74
C ASP A 50 -4.00 13.00 -1.85
N ILE A 51 -3.21 12.54 -0.88
CA ILE A 51 -2.83 11.12 -0.78
C ILE A 51 -4.07 10.21 -0.66
N ALA A 52 -5.16 10.71 -0.09
CA ALA A 52 -6.44 10.02 -0.02
C ALA A 52 -7.02 9.68 -1.41
N ASP A 53 -6.71 10.48 -2.45
CA ASP A 53 -7.16 10.22 -3.81
C ASP A 53 -6.59 8.90 -4.36
N ILE A 54 -5.42 8.45 -3.88
CA ILE A 54 -4.80 7.17 -4.29
C ILE A 54 -5.68 5.97 -3.90
N MET A 55 -6.33 6.04 -2.74
CA MET A 55 -7.20 4.97 -2.23
C MET A 55 -8.67 5.17 -2.59
N ASN A 56 -9.05 6.33 -3.11
CA ASN A 56 -10.44 6.66 -3.40
C ASN A 56 -10.95 5.90 -4.62
N ILE A 57 -12.02 5.13 -4.43
CA ILE A 57 -12.69 4.33 -5.45
C ILE A 57 -13.24 5.15 -6.62
N SER A 58 -13.53 6.44 -6.42
CA SER A 58 -13.94 7.34 -7.49
C SER A 58 -12.86 7.51 -8.57
N TYR A 59 -11.60 7.16 -8.28
CA TYR A 59 -10.51 7.16 -9.24
C TYR A 59 -10.01 5.75 -9.57
N CYS A 60 -10.78 4.71 -9.23
CA CYS A 60 -10.45 3.35 -9.66
C CYS A 60 -10.42 3.27 -11.19
N ASP A 61 -9.45 2.54 -11.73
CA ASP A 61 -9.19 2.35 -13.16
C ASP A 61 -8.77 3.59 -13.95
N VAL A 62 -8.69 4.75 -13.30
CA VAL A 62 -8.19 5.97 -13.90
C VAL A 62 -6.69 5.86 -14.19
N TYR A 63 -6.27 6.31 -15.37
CA TYR A 63 -4.88 6.25 -15.78
C TYR A 63 -4.07 7.35 -15.14
N VAL A 64 -2.92 6.95 -14.63
CA VAL A 64 -1.87 7.87 -14.24
C VAL A 64 -0.96 8.06 -15.44
N ALA A 65 -0.86 9.30 -15.91
CA ALA A 65 0.00 9.66 -17.01
C ALA A 65 1.07 10.66 -16.58
N ASP A 66 2.28 10.46 -17.12
CA ASP A 66 3.35 11.45 -17.14
C ASP A 66 3.18 12.32 -18.40
N LEU A 67 2.90 13.62 -18.23
CA LEU A 67 2.71 14.53 -19.36
C LEU A 67 4.03 15.11 -19.86
N ILE A 68 4.29 14.92 -21.15
CA ILE A 68 5.39 15.57 -21.84
C ILE A 68 4.92 16.95 -22.33
N PHE A 69 5.53 18.00 -21.80
CA PHE A 69 5.30 19.38 -22.24
C PHE A 69 6.14 19.72 -23.48
N PRO A 70 5.63 20.58 -24.40
CA PRO A 70 4.39 21.35 -24.32
C PRO A 70 3.14 20.64 -24.89
N ASN A 71 3.31 19.49 -25.54
CA ASN A 71 2.24 18.84 -26.34
C ASN A 71 1.19 18.11 -25.50
N ARG A 72 1.40 17.96 -24.17
CA ARG A 72 0.54 17.20 -23.24
C ARG A 72 0.27 15.77 -23.73
N GLU A 73 1.22 15.18 -24.44
CA GLU A 73 1.18 13.75 -24.72
C GLU A 73 1.46 13.01 -23.42
N GLY A 74 0.45 12.31 -22.92
CA GLY A 74 0.53 11.55 -21.67
C GLY A 74 1.01 10.13 -21.91
N ILE A 75 2.16 9.76 -21.33
CA ILE A 75 2.59 8.37 -21.28
C ILE A 75 1.94 7.72 -20.06
N LYS A 76 1.16 6.66 -20.27
CA LYS A 76 0.59 5.89 -19.16
C LYS A 76 1.71 5.22 -18.38
N VAL A 77 1.84 5.58 -17.11
CA VAL A 77 2.82 4.99 -16.17
C VAL A 77 2.18 4.05 -15.17
N GLY A 78 0.85 4.11 -15.03
CA GLY A 78 0.08 3.22 -14.19
C GLY A 78 -1.42 3.46 -14.22
N THR A 79 -2.11 2.79 -13.30
CA THR A 79 -3.55 2.87 -13.13
C THR A 79 -3.83 2.89 -11.64
N LEU A 80 -4.67 3.82 -11.18
CA LEU A 80 -5.13 3.83 -9.80
C LEU A 80 -6.11 2.69 -9.56
N LYS A 81 -6.02 2.11 -8.37
CA LYS A 81 -6.77 0.91 -7.98
C LYS A 81 -7.39 1.08 -6.59
N GLY A 82 -7.67 2.33 -6.23
CA GLY A 82 -8.35 2.66 -4.99
C GLY A 82 -9.72 2.00 -4.92
N ASP A 83 -10.09 1.57 -3.73
CA ASP A 83 -11.31 0.81 -3.45
C ASP A 83 -11.94 1.20 -2.10
N MET A 84 -11.44 2.28 -1.48
CA MET A 84 -12.07 2.93 -0.34
C MET A 84 -13.07 3.98 -0.82
N THR A 85 -14.20 4.11 -0.14
CA THR A 85 -15.10 5.26 -0.38
C THR A 85 -14.36 6.57 -0.11
N PRO A 86 -14.69 7.70 -0.78
CA PRO A 86 -13.99 8.98 -0.60
C PRO A 86 -13.83 9.38 0.87
N THR A 87 -14.90 9.27 1.65
CA THR A 87 -14.89 9.60 3.09
C THR A 87 -14.07 8.62 3.92
N GLN A 88 -14.04 7.34 3.55
CA GLN A 88 -13.22 6.34 4.24
C GLN A 88 -11.73 6.63 4.03
N ALA A 89 -11.32 6.91 2.78
CA ALA A 89 -9.94 7.26 2.45
C ALA A 89 -9.49 8.51 3.22
N GLN A 90 -10.30 9.57 3.23
CA GLN A 90 -10.01 10.79 3.99
C GLN A 90 -9.85 10.51 5.48
N ARG A 91 -10.82 9.83 6.11
CA ARG A 91 -10.75 9.48 7.55
C ARG A 91 -9.55 8.60 7.89
N PHE A 92 -9.15 7.72 6.98
CA PHE A 92 -7.94 6.91 7.16
C PHE A 92 -6.71 7.81 7.28
N PHE A 93 -6.51 8.74 6.33
CA PHE A 93 -5.38 9.66 6.33
C PHE A 93 -5.49 10.82 7.33
N GLU A 94 -6.67 11.06 7.92
CA GLU A 94 -6.81 11.88 9.13
C GLU A 94 -6.19 11.22 10.36
N LYS A 95 -6.15 9.87 10.40
CA LYS A 95 -5.72 9.08 11.55
C LYS A 95 -4.29 8.55 11.43
N TYR A 96 -3.82 8.29 10.20
CA TYR A 96 -2.53 7.67 9.96
C TYR A 96 -1.66 8.49 9.01
N ASP A 97 -0.40 8.66 9.38
CA ASP A 97 0.64 9.17 8.48
C ASP A 97 1.27 8.01 7.73
N LEU A 98 1.39 8.13 6.40
CA LEU A 98 2.23 7.24 5.61
C LEU A 98 3.69 7.71 5.76
N LEU A 99 4.52 6.89 6.41
CA LEU A 99 5.93 7.21 6.65
C LEU A 99 6.86 6.70 5.56
N ASP A 100 6.61 5.47 5.10
CA ASP A 100 7.34 4.88 3.98
C ASP A 100 6.52 3.80 3.29
N TYR A 101 6.93 3.40 2.10
CA TYR A 101 6.28 2.37 1.32
C TYR A 101 7.26 1.71 0.35
N TYR A 102 6.91 0.50 -0.05
CA TYR A 102 7.60 -0.30 -1.05
C TYR A 102 6.57 -0.95 -1.98
N PRO A 103 6.88 -1.12 -3.28
CA PRO A 103 8.09 -0.67 -3.96
C PRO A 103 8.06 0.81 -4.31
N LYS A 104 9.24 1.39 -4.56
CA LYS A 104 9.35 2.72 -5.18
C LYS A 104 9.21 2.62 -6.70
N PHE A 105 8.73 3.69 -7.33
CA PHE A 105 8.57 3.78 -8.78
C PHE A 105 9.87 3.43 -9.53
N ASP A 106 9.74 2.78 -10.68
CA ASP A 106 10.87 2.45 -11.55
C ASP A 106 11.12 3.57 -12.56
N TYR A 107 11.84 4.60 -12.15
CA TYR A 107 12.18 5.74 -13.00
C TYR A 107 12.94 5.36 -14.28
N LYS A 108 13.72 4.28 -14.24
CA LYS A 108 14.50 3.84 -15.41
C LYS A 108 13.59 3.32 -16.52
N HIS A 109 12.47 2.70 -16.16
CA HIS A 109 11.54 2.10 -17.12
C HIS A 109 10.17 2.82 -17.15
N ASN A 110 10.06 3.97 -16.48
CA ASN A 110 8.86 4.81 -16.35
C ASN A 110 7.58 4.02 -16.02
N LYS A 111 7.63 3.16 -15.01
CA LYS A 111 6.51 2.29 -14.63
C LYS A 111 6.44 2.04 -13.13
N GLN A 112 5.23 1.76 -12.66
CA GLN A 112 5.07 1.26 -11.31
C GLN A 112 5.53 -0.21 -11.20
N LYS A 113 6.27 -0.53 -10.14
CA LYS A 113 6.78 -1.88 -9.90
C LYS A 113 5.68 -2.81 -9.40
N GLN A 114 5.70 -4.04 -9.87
CA GLN A 114 4.82 -5.11 -9.41
C GLN A 114 5.54 -5.98 -8.35
N GLY A 115 4.79 -6.80 -7.62
CA GLY A 115 5.34 -7.74 -6.63
C GLY A 115 4.96 -7.42 -5.17
N PHE A 116 5.90 -7.65 -4.24
CA PHE A 116 5.75 -7.33 -2.82
C PHE A 116 5.44 -5.85 -2.62
N HIS A 117 4.39 -5.55 -1.86
CA HIS A 117 4.01 -4.19 -1.49
C HIS A 117 3.81 -4.11 0.02
N ALA A 118 4.33 -3.05 0.62
CA ALA A 118 4.15 -2.79 2.04
C ALA A 118 4.23 -1.30 2.33
N CYS A 119 3.59 -0.87 3.41
CA CYS A 119 3.57 0.50 3.87
C CYS A 119 3.85 0.55 5.37
N LEU A 120 4.66 1.52 5.79
CA LEU A 120 4.83 1.86 7.19
C LEU A 120 3.94 3.05 7.49
N PHE A 121 2.96 2.84 8.37
CA PHE A 121 2.09 3.89 8.89
C PHE A 121 2.43 4.22 10.34
N GLN A 122 2.13 5.44 10.75
CA GLN A 122 2.09 5.82 12.15
C GLN A 122 0.73 6.42 12.50
N ASN A 123 0.15 5.96 13.60
CA ASN A 123 -1.06 6.58 14.13
C ASN A 123 -0.72 7.99 14.67
N ARG A 124 -1.46 9.00 14.23
CA ARG A 124 -1.21 10.40 14.59
C ARG A 124 -1.36 10.69 16.07
N GLU A 125 -2.30 10.02 16.74
CA GLU A 125 -2.61 10.20 18.14
C GLU A 125 -1.72 9.34 19.04
N SER A 126 -1.76 8.02 18.86
CA SER A 126 -1.04 7.08 19.73
C SER A 126 0.45 6.96 19.41
N LYS A 127 0.91 7.50 18.28
CA LYS A 127 2.27 7.37 17.74
C LYS A 127 2.74 5.94 17.47
N GLN A 128 1.83 4.97 17.55
CA GLN A 128 2.11 3.57 17.28
C GLN A 128 2.38 3.34 15.79
N TYR A 129 3.39 2.54 15.49
CA TYR A 129 3.75 2.18 14.12
C TYR A 129 3.01 0.92 13.68
N THR A 130 2.65 0.85 12.40
CA THR A 130 2.11 -0.34 11.77
C THR A 130 2.83 -0.58 10.45
N LEU A 131 3.49 -1.72 10.32
CA LEU A 131 3.92 -2.25 9.04
C LEU A 131 2.77 -3.05 8.42
N ALA A 132 2.16 -2.49 7.38
CA ALA A 132 1.09 -3.11 6.63
C ALA A 132 1.63 -3.77 5.37
N ILE A 133 1.35 -5.06 5.19
CA ILE A 133 1.81 -5.87 4.07
C ILE A 133 0.63 -6.26 3.19
N ARG A 134 0.71 -5.90 1.92
CA ARG A 134 -0.29 -6.23 0.91
C ARG A 134 -0.32 -7.73 0.65
N GLY A 135 -1.49 -8.26 0.31
CA GLY A 135 -1.58 -9.57 -0.33
C GLY A 135 -1.12 -9.56 -1.80
N SER A 136 -1.24 -10.71 -2.46
CA SER A 136 -1.05 -10.81 -3.91
C SER A 136 -2.12 -9.96 -4.63
N TYR A 137 -1.78 -9.37 -5.77
CA TYR A 137 -2.66 -8.48 -6.55
C TYR A 137 -3.03 -9.04 -7.92
N ASP A 138 -2.25 -9.96 -8.48
CA ASP A 138 -2.54 -10.47 -9.82
C ASP A 138 -3.53 -11.64 -9.75
N ASN A 139 -4.72 -11.46 -10.35
CA ASN A 139 -5.74 -12.51 -10.50
C ASN A 139 -5.23 -13.71 -11.32
N ARG A 140 -4.15 -13.56 -12.10
CA ARG A 140 -3.48 -14.68 -12.78
C ARG A 140 -2.49 -15.41 -11.87
N ASP A 141 -1.82 -14.72 -10.96
CA ASP A 141 -0.95 -15.33 -9.94
C ASP A 141 -1.74 -15.94 -8.76
N TYR A 142 -2.92 -15.37 -8.45
CA TYR A 142 -3.79 -15.80 -7.35
C TYR A 142 -4.21 -17.26 -7.46
N VAL A 143 -4.45 -17.76 -8.68
CA VAL A 143 -5.14 -19.05 -8.85
C VAL A 143 -4.19 -20.21 -9.09
N LYS A 144 -3.00 -19.98 -9.66
CA LYS A 144 -2.10 -21.09 -10.04
C LYS A 144 -0.73 -21.07 -9.38
N ALA A 145 -0.19 -19.92 -9.01
CA ALA A 145 1.17 -19.82 -8.49
C ALA A 145 1.19 -19.48 -7.00
N ASP A 146 0.67 -18.34 -6.57
CA ASP A 146 0.85 -17.87 -5.19
C ASP A 146 -0.01 -18.65 -4.19
N ALA A 147 -1.32 -18.76 -4.42
CA ALA A 147 -2.17 -19.54 -3.52
C ALA A 147 -1.84 -21.04 -3.58
N LEU A 148 -1.46 -21.58 -4.75
CA LEU A 148 -1.05 -22.98 -4.88
C LEU A 148 0.31 -23.23 -4.20
N ASN A 149 1.28 -22.33 -4.33
CA ASN A 149 2.57 -22.47 -3.64
C ASN A 149 2.41 -22.30 -2.13
N LEU A 150 1.53 -21.40 -1.65
CA LEU A 150 1.24 -21.24 -0.23
C LEU A 150 0.42 -22.41 0.35
N LEU A 151 -0.64 -22.85 -0.34
CA LEU A 151 -1.58 -23.87 0.16
C LEU A 151 -1.14 -25.30 -0.14
N ILE A 152 -0.44 -25.56 -1.24
CA ILE A 152 -0.02 -26.90 -1.67
C ILE A 152 1.47 -27.15 -1.43
N LYS A 153 2.33 -26.12 -1.55
CA LYS A 153 3.78 -26.28 -1.37
C LYS A 153 4.34 -25.64 -0.09
N GLU A 154 3.50 -24.99 0.72
CA GLU A 154 3.91 -24.23 1.93
C GLU A 154 5.07 -23.25 1.69
N GLN A 155 5.21 -22.73 0.47
CA GLN A 155 6.34 -21.90 0.07
C GLN A 155 5.89 -20.48 -0.26
N VAL A 156 6.31 -19.53 0.58
CA VAL A 156 6.34 -18.11 0.22
C VAL A 156 7.41 -17.89 -0.85
N PRO A 157 7.12 -17.16 -1.95
CA PRO A 157 8.14 -16.81 -2.92
C PRO A 157 9.33 -16.12 -2.25
N ARG A 158 10.53 -16.69 -2.39
CA ARG A 158 11.75 -16.20 -1.73
C ARG A 158 11.99 -14.71 -1.97
N ALA A 159 11.70 -14.22 -3.18
CA ALA A 159 11.83 -12.81 -3.52
C ALA A 159 10.94 -11.89 -2.66
N TYR A 160 9.70 -12.30 -2.35
CA TYR A 160 8.79 -11.52 -1.50
C TYR A 160 9.30 -11.46 -0.06
N TYR A 161 9.79 -12.58 0.47
CA TYR A 161 10.38 -12.62 1.79
C TYR A 161 11.65 -11.75 1.89
N GLU A 162 12.54 -11.84 0.91
CA GLU A 162 13.75 -11.02 0.88
C GLU A 162 13.43 -9.52 0.70
N ASP A 163 12.45 -9.16 -0.12
CA ASP A 163 11.99 -7.76 -0.26
C ASP A 163 11.35 -7.25 1.02
N MET A 164 10.57 -8.06 1.72
CA MET A 164 10.02 -7.74 3.03
C MET A 164 11.13 -7.43 4.03
N LEU A 165 12.16 -8.29 4.12
CA LEU A 165 13.30 -8.06 5.01
C LEU A 165 14.08 -6.80 4.62
N ARG A 166 14.29 -6.55 3.32
CA ARG A 166 14.94 -5.33 2.82
C ARG A 166 14.17 -4.09 3.25
N PHE A 167 12.85 -4.07 3.03
CA PHE A 167 12.02 -2.93 3.39
C PHE A 167 11.96 -2.73 4.91
N TYR A 168 11.76 -3.80 5.69
CA TYR A 168 11.78 -3.71 7.15
C TYR A 168 13.10 -3.15 7.68
N ASN A 169 14.24 -3.59 7.15
CA ASN A 169 15.55 -3.07 7.54
C ASN A 169 15.72 -1.58 7.18
N GLN A 170 15.20 -1.13 6.04
CA GLN A 170 15.16 0.28 5.68
C GLN A 170 14.32 1.09 6.66
N CYS A 171 13.12 0.61 7.00
CA CYS A 171 12.25 1.22 8.00
C CYS A 171 12.95 1.30 9.35
N LYS A 172 13.60 0.23 9.80
CA LYS A 172 14.35 0.19 11.06
C LYS A 172 15.49 1.22 11.09
N ALA A 173 16.21 1.37 9.99
CA ALA A 173 17.30 2.36 9.91
C ALA A 173 16.78 3.80 9.97
N LYS A 174 15.65 4.08 9.30
CA LYS A 174 15.06 5.43 9.21
C LYS A 174 14.21 5.79 10.43
N TYR A 175 13.58 4.81 11.06
CA TYR A 175 12.68 4.97 12.21
C TYR A 175 13.10 4.01 13.33
N PRO A 176 14.19 4.30 14.07
CA PRO A 176 14.69 3.39 15.11
C PRO A 176 13.65 3.05 16.18
N ALA A 177 12.67 3.92 16.45
CA ALA A 177 11.61 3.67 17.43
C ALA A 177 10.78 2.40 17.14
N ILE A 178 10.75 1.88 15.90
CA ILE A 178 9.98 0.67 15.55
C ILE A 178 10.52 -0.63 16.17
N ILE A 179 11.75 -0.61 16.72
CA ILE A 179 12.33 -1.79 17.41
C ILE A 179 12.14 -1.74 18.93
N GLU A 180 11.56 -0.66 19.45
CA GLU A 180 11.20 -0.56 20.87
C GLU A 180 10.10 -1.57 21.23
N SER A 181 10.04 -1.94 22.51
CA SER A 181 9.05 -2.91 22.97
C SER A 181 7.63 -2.43 22.70
N LYS A 182 6.84 -3.25 21.99
CA LYS A 182 5.43 -3.00 21.64
C LYS A 182 5.19 -1.76 20.76
N SER A 183 6.21 -1.23 20.10
CA SER A 183 6.08 -0.01 19.27
C SER A 183 5.57 -0.28 17.85
N LEU A 184 5.75 -1.51 17.35
CA LEU A 184 5.38 -1.92 16.00
C LEU A 184 4.28 -2.99 15.99
N ASN A 185 3.20 -2.71 15.28
CA ASN A 185 2.25 -3.71 14.81
C ASN A 185 2.65 -4.17 13.41
N ILE A 186 2.39 -5.44 13.11
CA ILE A 186 2.54 -5.97 11.75
C ILE A 186 1.19 -6.54 11.34
N VAL A 187 0.65 -6.06 10.22
CA VAL A 187 -0.64 -6.49 9.69
C VAL A 187 -0.49 -6.85 8.23
N GLY A 188 -1.33 -7.75 7.75
CA GLY A 188 -1.39 -8.06 6.34
C GLY A 188 -2.63 -8.87 6.01
N HIS A 189 -2.95 -8.95 4.72
CA HIS A 189 -4.06 -9.72 4.19
C HIS A 189 -3.56 -10.80 3.22
N SER A 190 -4.16 -11.98 3.23
CA SER A 190 -3.79 -13.10 2.34
C SER A 190 -2.30 -13.46 2.47
N LEU A 191 -1.52 -13.52 1.38
CA LEU A 191 -0.06 -13.69 1.42
C LEU A 191 0.63 -12.68 2.36
N GLY A 192 0.10 -11.47 2.47
CA GLY A 192 0.62 -10.46 3.39
C GLY A 192 0.48 -10.87 4.86
N SER A 193 -0.55 -11.64 5.23
CA SER A 193 -0.68 -12.19 6.58
C SER A 193 0.38 -13.26 6.86
N ALA A 194 0.71 -14.11 5.88
CA ALA A 194 1.76 -15.12 6.01
C ALA A 194 3.14 -14.46 6.19
N LEU A 195 3.44 -13.45 5.37
CA LEU A 195 4.65 -12.64 5.48
C LEU A 195 4.73 -11.91 6.83
N ALA A 196 3.61 -11.32 7.29
CA ALA A 196 3.53 -10.67 8.59
C ALA A 196 3.88 -11.64 9.74
N GLN A 197 3.37 -12.87 9.70
CA GLN A 197 3.70 -13.90 10.68
C GLN A 197 5.18 -14.28 10.62
N MET A 198 5.73 -14.51 9.43
CA MET A 198 7.15 -14.84 9.26
C MET A 198 8.10 -13.76 9.78
N LEU A 199 7.69 -12.49 9.73
CA LEU A 199 8.50 -11.38 10.26
C LEU A 199 8.44 -11.29 11.80
N THR A 200 7.41 -11.87 12.43
CA THR A 200 7.24 -11.86 13.89
C THR A 200 7.78 -13.10 14.61
N LEU A 201 8.09 -14.16 13.88
CA LEU A 201 8.67 -15.41 14.40
C LEU A 201 10.19 -15.34 14.47
#